data_AF-A0A8J3AMD2-F1
#
_entry.id   AF-A0A8J3AMD2-F1
#
_cell.length_a   1.000
_cell.length_b   1.000
_cell.length_c   1.000
_cell.angle_alpha   90.00
_cell.angle_beta   90.00
_cell.angle_gamma   90.00
#
_symmetry.space_group_name_H-M   'P 1'
#
loop_
_entity.id
_entity.type
_entity.pdbx_description
1 polymer ?
#
loop_
_entity_poly.entity_id
_entity_poly.type
_entity_poly.pdbx_seq_one_letter_code
_entity_poly.pdbx_strand_id
1 'polypeptide(L)'
;MPAHQLAAILPEREFVLYQAYAVKRMLPQRRQEMYLAQICSVLAQVHSNTDVSVMDFLFDPVEEIELDEDEVLAHFDFKPRNKG
;
A
#
# COMPACT_ATOMS: atom_id res chain seq x y z
N MET A 1 -14.45 10.32 19.76
CA MET A 1 -15.86 10.16 20.18
C MET A 1 -16.41 8.87 19.59
N PRO A 2 -17.18 8.09 20.35
CA PRO A 2 -17.85 6.90 19.83
C PRO A 2 -19.02 7.27 18.89
N ALA A 3 -19.27 6.43 17.87
CA ALA A 3 -20.18 6.73 16.76
C ALA A 3 -21.63 7.06 17.20
N HIS A 4 -22.11 6.46 18.29
CA HIS A 4 -23.45 6.73 18.83
C HIS A 4 -23.62 8.15 19.37
N GLN A 5 -22.53 8.81 19.81
CA GLN A 5 -22.58 10.19 20.26
C GLN A 5 -22.61 11.17 19.09
N LEU A 6 -22.00 10.80 17.95
CA LEU A 6 -21.96 11.63 16.74
C LEU A 6 -23.30 11.63 15.99
N ALA A 7 -24.02 10.50 16.00
CA ALA A 7 -25.34 10.38 15.39
C ALA A 7 -26.41 11.28 16.04
N ALA A 8 -26.22 11.65 17.31
CA ALA A 8 -27.14 12.54 18.03
C ALA A 8 -26.89 14.04 17.77
N ILE A 9 -25.72 14.38 17.22
CA ILE A 9 -25.26 15.77 17.06
C ILE A 9 -25.26 16.18 15.59
N LEU A 10 -24.92 15.25 14.68
CA LEU A 10 -24.82 15.53 13.25
C LEU A 10 -26.16 15.26 12.53
N PRO A 11 -26.54 16.10 11.56
CA PRO A 11 -27.57 15.77 10.60
C PRO A 11 -27.25 14.46 9.88
N GLU A 12 -28.27 13.65 9.57
CA GLU A 12 -28.13 12.30 9.02
C GLU A 12 -27.22 12.24 7.78
N ARG A 13 -27.35 13.21 6.87
CA ARG A 13 -26.50 13.34 5.68
C ARG A 13 -25.01 13.51 6.01
N GLU A 14 -24.68 14.29 7.03
CA GLU A 14 -23.30 14.54 7.46
C GLU A 14 -22.72 13.36 8.22
N PHE A 15 -23.56 12.68 9.01
CA PHE A 15 -23.18 11.44 9.69
C PHE A 15 -22.81 10.32 8.70
N VAL A 16 -23.62 10.13 7.65
CA VAL A 16 -23.33 9.13 6.60
C VAL A 16 -22.04 9.46 5.83
N LEU A 17 -21.81 10.73 5.50
CA LEU A 17 -20.57 11.17 4.86
C LEU A 17 -19.36 10.97 5.76
N TYR A 18 -19.49 11.30 7.05
CA TYR A 18 -18.45 11.05 8.06
C TYR A 18 -18.16 9.56 8.21
N GLN A 19 -19.19 8.71 8.23
CA GLN A 19 -19.04 7.26 8.33
C GLN A 19 -18.33 6.70 7.08
N ALA A 20 -18.73 7.12 5.88
CA ALA A 20 -18.06 6.72 4.63
C ALA A 20 -16.59 7.20 4.58
N TYR A 21 -16.31 8.41 5.07
CA TYR A 21 -14.97 8.96 5.18
C TYR A 21 -14.11 8.21 6.22
N ALA A 22 -14.68 7.89 7.38
CA ALA A 22 -14.03 7.12 8.44
C ALA A 22 -13.77 5.67 8.00
N VAL A 23 -14.69 5.03 7.27
CA VAL A 23 -14.51 3.68 6.71
C VAL A 23 -13.32 3.64 5.72
N LYS A 24 -13.12 4.69 4.92
CA LYS A 24 -12.00 4.76 3.96
C LYS A 24 -10.63 5.00 4.59
N ARG A 25 -10.55 5.71 5.73
CA ARG A 25 -9.27 6.02 6.42
C ARG A 25 -8.98 5.18 7.68
N MET A 26 -9.98 4.46 8.20
CA MET A 26 -9.87 3.69 9.44
C MET A 26 -10.27 2.22 9.26
N LEU A 27 -9.82 1.53 8.20
CA LEU A 27 -9.81 0.08 8.28
C LEU A 27 -8.78 -0.30 9.35
N PRO A 28 -9.18 -0.77 10.55
CA PRO A 28 -8.22 -1.10 11.62
C PRO A 28 -7.25 -2.20 11.17
N GLN A 29 -7.72 -3.02 10.23
CA GLN A 29 -6.94 -4.02 9.50
C GLN A 29 -5.72 -3.43 8.80
N ARG A 30 -5.86 -2.29 8.10
CA ARG A 30 -4.73 -1.60 7.45
C ARG A 30 -3.68 -1.10 8.45
N ARG A 31 -4.11 -0.73 9.65
CA ARG A 31 -3.20 -0.34 10.74
C ARG A 31 -2.47 -1.56 11.32
N GLN A 32 -3.18 -2.67 11.51
CA GLN A 32 -2.58 -3.94 11.94
C GLN A 32 -1.58 -4.45 10.90
N GLU A 33 -1.93 -4.38 9.63
CA GLU A 33 -1.06 -4.69 8.50
C GLU A 33 0.20 -3.83 8.52
N MET A 34 0.09 -2.52 8.70
CA MET A 34 1.27 -1.64 8.81
C MET A 34 2.18 -2.02 9.98
N TYR A 35 1.62 -2.34 11.15
CA TYR A 35 2.42 -2.81 12.29
C TYR A 35 3.10 -4.15 12.01
N LEU A 36 2.42 -5.08 11.34
CA LEU A 36 3.00 -6.36 10.94
C LEU A 36 4.12 -6.17 9.91
N ALA A 37 3.91 -5.32 8.91
CA ALA A 37 4.91 -4.98 7.90
C ALA A 37 6.18 -4.36 8.51
N GLN A 38 6.01 -3.48 9.50
CA GLN A 38 7.14 -2.92 10.26
C GLN A 38 7.91 -3.99 11.05
N ILE A 39 7.21 -4.92 11.71
CA ILE A 39 7.84 -6.04 12.43
C ILE A 39 8.61 -6.93 11.45
N CYS A 40 8.02 -7.28 10.31
CA CYS A 40 8.67 -8.09 9.28
C CYS A 40 9.92 -7.41 8.72
N SER A 41 9.86 -6.11 8.44
CA SER A 41 11.02 -5.33 7.98
C SER A 41 12.18 -5.35 8.99
N VAL A 42 11.88 -5.16 10.28
CA VAL A 42 12.90 -5.24 11.34
C VAL A 42 13.50 -6.64 11.45
N LEU A 43 12.67 -7.69 11.40
CA LEU A 43 13.17 -9.08 11.42
C LEU A 43 14.07 -9.37 10.22
N ALA A 44 13.69 -8.91 9.03
CA ALA A 44 14.48 -9.10 7.82
C ALA A 44 15.85 -8.39 7.91
N GLN A 45 15.89 -7.17 8.45
CA GLN A 45 17.13 -6.45 8.72
C GLN A 45 18.04 -7.19 9.72
N VAL A 46 17.47 -7.76 10.79
CA VAL A 46 18.22 -8.57 11.78
C VAL A 46 18.81 -9.84 11.15
N HIS A 47 18.11 -10.44 10.18
CA HIS A 47 18.57 -11.62 9.44
C HIS A 47 19.52 -11.30 8.28
N SER A 48 20.15 -10.12 8.26
CA SER A 48 21.09 -9.67 7.22
C SER A 48 20.47 -9.47 5.83
N ASN A 49 19.14 -9.29 5.76
CA ASN A 49 18.45 -8.93 4.53
C ASN A 49 18.22 -7.41 4.52
N THR A 50 19.15 -6.65 3.96
CA THR A 50 19.14 -5.18 4.00
C THR A 50 18.37 -4.52 2.85
N ASP A 51 18.12 -5.26 1.76
CA ASP A 51 17.48 -4.73 0.54
C ASP A 51 15.94 -4.80 0.57
N VAL A 52 15.36 -4.93 1.77
CA VAL A 52 13.90 -5.05 1.97
C VAL A 52 13.29 -3.74 2.48
N SER A 53 12.23 -3.32 1.82
CA SER A 53 11.40 -2.17 2.18
C SER A 53 10.18 -2.62 2.98
N VAL A 54 9.60 -1.71 3.77
CA VAL A 54 8.32 -1.97 4.45
C VAL A 54 7.21 -2.28 3.45
N MET A 55 7.29 -1.72 2.24
CA MET A 55 6.30 -1.94 1.17
C MET A 55 6.26 -3.40 0.70
N ASP A 56 7.37 -4.14 0.82
CA ASP A 56 7.46 -5.55 0.41
C ASP A 56 6.60 -6.48 1.30
N PHE A 57 6.15 -5.96 2.45
CA PHE A 57 5.37 -6.70 3.44
C PHE A 57 3.92 -6.21 3.55
N LEU A 58 3.50 -5.27 2.70
CA LEU A 58 2.10 -4.85 2.61
C LEU A 58 1.34 -5.81 1.69
N PHE A 59 0.05 -6.02 1.97
CA PHE A 59 -0.85 -6.83 1.16
C PHE A 59 -1.49 -6.03 0.01
N ASP A 60 -0.87 -4.91 -0.37
CA ASP A 60 -1.36 -4.11 -1.47
C ASP A 60 -1.21 -4.89 -2.80
N PRO A 61 -2.21 -4.80 -3.69
CA PRO A 61 -2.02 -5.30 -5.04
C PRO A 61 -0.84 -4.53 -5.64
N VAL A 62 0.22 -5.26 -6.02
CA VAL A 62 1.34 -4.68 -6.75
C VAL A 62 0.74 -3.98 -7.96
N GLU A 63 0.92 -2.65 -8.06
CA GLU A 63 0.53 -1.94 -9.28
C GLU A 63 1.19 -2.68 -10.44
N GLU A 64 0.39 -3.15 -11.40
CA GLU A 64 0.93 -3.67 -12.64
C GLU A 64 1.67 -2.51 -13.30
N ILE A 65 3.00 -2.51 -13.18
CA ILE A 65 3.83 -1.54 -13.85
C ILE A 65 3.77 -1.92 -15.33
N GLU A 66 2.98 -1.18 -16.10
CA GLU A 66 3.06 -1.21 -17.55
C GLU A 66 4.43 -0.65 -17.95
N LEU A 67 5.41 -1.54 -18.07
CA LEU A 67 6.73 -1.21 -18.57
C LEU A 67 6.68 -1.21 -20.10
N ASP A 68 7.02 -0.08 -20.71
CA ASP A 68 7.27 -0.03 -22.14
C ASP A 68 8.56 -0.80 -22.45
N GLU A 69 8.46 -1.85 -23.29
CA GLU A 69 9.59 -2.71 -23.65
C GLU A 69 10.74 -1.89 -24.24
N ASP A 70 10.44 -0.83 -24.97
CA ASP A 70 11.44 0.03 -25.60
C ASP A 70 12.24 0.84 -24.56
N GLU A 71 11.60 1.29 -23.47
CA GLU A 71 12.28 1.99 -22.36
C GLU A 71 13.18 1.05 -21.56
N VAL A 72 12.74 -0.19 -21.33
CA VAL A 72 13.52 -1.22 -20.64
C VAL A 72 14.74 -1.61 -21.46
N LEU A 73 14.57 -1.86 -22.76
CA LEU A 73 15.67 -2.21 -23.67
C LEU A 73 16.71 -1.09 -23.76
N ALA A 74 16.28 0.17 -23.78
CA ALA A 74 17.18 1.33 -23.77
C ALA A 74 17.92 1.49 -22.44
N HIS A 75 17.27 1.23 -21.29
CA HIS A 75 17.90 1.32 -19.97
C HIS A 75 19.02 0.29 -19.79
N PHE A 76 18.83 -0.93 -20.29
CA PHE A 76 19.80 -2.02 -20.16
C PHE A 76 20.81 -2.10 -21.31
N ASP A 77 20.79 -1.14 -22.25
CA ASP A 77 21.63 -1.09 -23.47
C ASP A 77 21.62 -2.43 -24.23
N PHE A 78 20.47 -3.10 -24.21
CA PHE A 78 20.33 -4.44 -24.75
C PHE A 78 20.20 -4.37 -26.27
N LYS A 79 21.25 -4.81 -26.98
CA LYS A 79 21.23 -4.96 -28.44
C LYS A 79 20.85 -6.39 -28.80
N PRO A 80 19.59 -6.68 -29.18
CA PRO A 80 19.19 -8.02 -29.58
C PRO A 80 20.07 -8.46 -30.76
N ARG A 81 20.73 -9.61 -30.59
CA ARG A 81 21.77 -10.08 -31.53
C ARG A 81 21.21 -10.55 -32.88
N ASN A 82 19.89 -10.65 -33.02
CA ASN A 82 19.20 -10.96 -34.26
C ASN A 82 17.99 -10.04 -34.42
N LYS A 83 18.06 -9.09 -35.34
CA LYS A 83 16.88 -8.53 -36.00
C LYS A 83 16.63 -9.40 -37.24
N GLY A 84 15.57 -10.20 -37.20
CA GLY A 84 14.99 -10.87 -38.36
C GLY A 84 13.85 -10.03 -38.91
#